data_AF-A0A5C7ZFU1-F1
#
_entry.id   AF-A0A5C7ZFU1-F1
#
_cell.length_a   1.000
_cell.length_b   1.000
_cell.length_c   1.000
_cell.angle_alpha   90.00
_cell.angle_beta   90.00
_cell.angle_gamma   90.00
#
_symmetry.space_group_name_H-M   'P 1'
#
loop_
_entity.id
_entity.type
_entity.pdbx_description
1 polymer ?
#
loop_
_entity_poly.entity_id
_entity_poly.type
_entity_poly.pdbx_seq_one_letter_code
_entity_poly.pdbx_strand_id
1 'polypeptide(L)' 'MPSFSPGMLGYGMVINGVSIVLRPFHDGFRVHANHRPCSILPYGGYVRSIPEAQHVIKRYQTKIIGFARNPA' A
#
# COMPACT_ATOMS: atom_id res chain seq x y z
N MET A 1 -13.58 -6.27 -10.20
CA MET A 1 -12.35 -7.09 -10.19
C MET A 1 -11.14 -6.16 -10.13
N PRO A 2 -10.14 -6.37 -9.26
CA PRO A 2 -8.88 -5.63 -9.36
C PRO A 2 -8.20 -5.99 -10.69
N SER A 3 -7.93 -5.00 -11.53
CA SER A 3 -7.33 -5.17 -12.86
C SER A 3 -5.80 -5.18 -12.77
N PHE A 4 -5.18 -6.17 -13.39
CA PHE A 4 -3.72 -6.32 -13.47
C PHE A 4 -3.23 -5.75 -14.81
N SER A 5 -2.30 -4.78 -14.78
CA SER A 5 -1.60 -4.32 -15.99
C SER A 5 -0.12 -4.73 -15.92
N PRO A 6 0.38 -5.59 -16.82
CA PRO A 6 1.74 -6.13 -16.78
C PRO A 6 2.88 -5.14 -17.13
N GLY A 7 2.60 -3.83 -17.19
CA GLY A 7 3.57 -2.79 -17.55
C GLY A 7 3.79 -1.71 -16.50
N MET A 8 3.21 -1.83 -15.29
CA MET A 8 3.09 -0.73 -14.34
C MET A 8 3.90 -0.89 -13.05
N LEU A 9 4.41 0.25 -12.61
CA LEU A 9 5.17 0.64 -11.40
C LEU A 9 4.63 0.15 -10.03
N GLY A 10 3.77 -0.86 -9.95
CA GLY A 10 3.24 -1.42 -8.72
C GLY A 10 1.80 -1.97 -8.82
N TYR A 11 1.37 -2.72 -7.80
CA TYR A 11 -0.02 -3.19 -7.64
C TYR A 11 -0.86 -2.12 -6.93
N GLY A 12 -1.89 -1.60 -7.59
CA GLY A 12 -2.73 -0.51 -7.10
C GLY A 12 -4.12 -0.97 -6.65
N MET A 13 -4.64 -0.37 -5.58
CA MET A 13 -6.04 -0.48 -5.15
C MET A 13 -6.52 0.85 -4.59
N VAL A 14 -7.84 1.11 -4.63
CA VAL A 14 -8.43 2.29 -3.99
C VAL A 14 -9.31 1.83 -2.84
N ILE A 15 -9.11 2.41 -1.65
CA ILE A 15 -9.93 2.15 -0.46
C ILE A 15 -10.41 3.47 0.11
N ASN A 16 -11.73 3.69 0.16
CA ASN A 16 -12.34 4.92 0.70
C ASN A 16 -11.74 6.23 0.14
N GLY A 17 -11.46 6.23 -1.17
CA GLY A 17 -10.86 7.36 -1.88
C GLY A 17 -9.34 7.50 -1.70
N VAL A 18 -8.69 6.59 -0.99
CA VAL A 18 -7.23 6.56 -0.83
C VAL A 18 -6.61 5.60 -1.84
N SER A 19 -5.70 6.10 -2.66
CA SER A 19 -4.93 5.28 -3.61
C SER A 19 -3.82 4.57 -2.86
N ILE A 20 -3.87 3.24 -2.80
CA ILE A 20 -2.82 2.40 -2.24
C ILE A 20 -2.07 1.71 -3.36
N VAL A 21 -0.74 1.81 -3.37
CA VAL A 21 0.11 1.21 -4.40
C VAL A 21 1.25 0.44 -3.75
N LEU A 22 1.44 -0.81 -4.14
CA LEU A 22 2.58 -1.65 -3.77
C LEU A 22 3.65 -1.48 -4.83
N ARG A 23 4.77 -0.83 -4.50
CA ARG A 23 5.90 -0.65 -5.43
C ARG A 23 6.98 -1.68 -5.12
N PRO A 24 7.61 -2.31 -6.14
CA PRO A 24 8.77 -3.16 -5.91
C PRO A 24 9.86 -2.40 -5.14
N PHE A 25 10.46 -3.03 -4.13
CA PHE A 25 11.52 -2.46 -3.32
C PHE A 25 12.40 -3.59 -2.77
N HIS A 26 13.69 -3.62 -3.12
CA HIS A 26 14.60 -4.73 -2.81
C HIS A 26 13.96 -6.10 -3.13
N ASP A 27 13.74 -6.94 -2.12
CA ASP A 27 13.21 -8.30 -2.22
C ASP A 27 11.70 -8.40 -1.89
N GLY A 28 10.97 -7.29 -2.07
CA GLY A 28 9.56 -7.24 -1.73
C GLY A 28 8.87 -6.01 -2.30
N PHE A 29 7.88 -5.52 -1.56
CA PHE A 29 7.07 -4.39 -1.93
C PHE A 29 7.02 -3.37 -0.80
N ARG A 30 7.08 -2.10 -1.15
CA ARG A 30 6.76 -0.99 -0.26
C ARG A 30 5.33 -0.54 -0.54
N VAL A 31 4.52 -0.44 0.51
CA VAL A 31 3.15 0.07 0.48
C VAL A 31 3.19 1.60 0.49
N HIS A 32 2.56 2.20 -0.50
CA HIS A 32 2.32 3.64 -0.59
C HIS A 32 0.84 3.94 -0.44
N ALA A 33 0.48 5.03 0.23
CA ALA A 33 -0.84 5.64 0.19
C ALA A 33 -0.72 7.06 -0.39
N ASN A 34 -1.55 7.39 -1.39
CA ASN A 34 -1.48 8.63 -2.17
C ASN A 34 -0.05 8.94 -2.63
N HIS A 35 0.63 7.92 -3.17
CA HIS A 35 2.02 7.94 -3.64
C HIS A 35 3.10 8.17 -2.56
N ARG A 36 2.73 8.27 -1.28
CA ARG A 36 3.66 8.42 -0.15
C ARG A 36 3.85 7.10 0.59
N PRO A 37 5.06 6.77 1.09
CA PRO A 37 5.28 5.55 1.86
C PRO A 37 4.42 5.54 3.14
N CYS A 38 3.82 4.39 3.46
CA CYS A 38 2.98 4.23 4.66
C CYS A 38 3.83 4.00 5.92
N SER A 39 4.30 5.08 6.56
CA SER A 39 5.08 5.04 7.81
C SER A 39 4.40 4.29 8.97
N ILE A 40 3.07 4.22 8.96
CA ILE A 40 2.28 3.61 10.06
C ILE A 40 2.43 2.08 10.13
N LEU A 41 2.92 1.46 9.07
CA LEU A 41 3.19 0.03 8.97
C LEU A 41 4.62 -0.29 9.47
N PRO A 42 4.88 -1.50 9.99
CA PRO A 42 6.24 -1.90 10.36
C PRO A 42 7.21 -1.69 9.20
N TYR A 43 8.33 -0.99 9.45
CA TYR A 43 9.33 -0.64 8.44
C TYR A 43 8.81 0.21 7.26
N GLY A 44 7.77 1.03 7.48
CA GLY A 44 7.25 1.96 6.47
C GLY A 44 6.38 1.31 5.38
N GLY A 45 5.84 0.12 5.67
CA GLY A 45 4.97 -0.61 4.76
C GLY A 45 5.70 -1.61 3.89
N TYR A 46 6.84 -2.12 4.35
CA TYR A 46 7.55 -3.18 3.64
C TYR A 46 6.87 -4.53 3.86
N VAL A 47 6.60 -5.24 2.77
CA VAL A 47 6.00 -6.59 2.77
C VAL A 47 6.69 -7.44 1.71
N ARG A 48 6.82 -8.75 1.96
CA ARG A 48 7.56 -9.66 1.07
C ARG A 48 6.68 -10.22 -0.05
N SER A 49 5.37 -10.14 0.09
CA SER A 49 4.42 -10.70 -0.88
C SER A 49 3.11 -9.93 -0.97
N ILE A 50 2.39 -10.11 -2.07
CA ILE A 50 1.06 -9.50 -2.28
C ILE A 50 0.03 -10.01 -1.25
N PRO A 51 -0.06 -11.31 -0.90
CA PRO A 51 -0.98 -11.76 0.14
C PRO A 51 -0.70 -11.14 1.51
N GLU A 52 0.58 -11.02 1.88
CA GLU A 52 0.98 -10.31 3.10
C GLU A 52 0.55 -8.84 3.05
N ALA A 53 0.75 -8.19 1.91
CA ALA A 53 0.30 -6.81 1.68
C ALA A 53 -1.20 -6.66 1.89
N GLN A 54 -2.01 -7.55 1.32
CA GLN A 54 -3.47 -7.53 1.46
C GLN A 54 -3.89 -7.72 2.93
N HIS A 55 -3.26 -8.67 3.63
CA HIS A 55 -3.53 -8.91 5.05
C HIS A 55 -3.18 -7.68 5.90
N VAL A 56 -2.01 -7.07 5.67
CA VAL A 56 -1.55 -5.87 6.36
C VAL A 56 -2.44 -4.67 6.04
N ILE A 57 -2.76 -4.42 4.77
CA ILE A 57 -3.66 -3.33 4.37
C ILE A 57 -5.02 -3.47 5.06
N LYS A 58 -5.59 -4.68 5.08
CA LYS A 58 -6.88 -4.94 5.76
C LYS A 58 -6.78 -4.70 7.28
N ARG A 59 -5.72 -5.18 7.92
CA ARG A 59 -5.49 -5.01 9.37
C ARG A 59 -5.29 -3.55 9.77
N TYR A 60 -4.63 -2.76 8.92
CA TYR A 60 -4.23 -1.38 9.21
C TYR A 60 -5.03 -0.33 8.43
N GLN A 61 -6.12 -0.73 7.76
CA GLN A 61 -6.89 0.08 6.82
C GLN A 61 -7.25 1.46 7.39
N THR A 62 -7.85 1.51 8.58
CA THR A 62 -8.28 2.77 9.22
C THR A 62 -7.11 3.72 9.45
N LYS A 63 -5.95 3.19 9.86
CA LYS A 63 -4.74 3.99 10.11
C LYS A 63 -4.10 4.48 8.81
N ILE A 64 -4.06 3.63 7.77
CA ILE A 64 -3.57 4.00 6.44
C ILE A 64 -4.43 5.14 5.85
N ILE A 65 -5.76 5.03 5.97
CA ILE A 65 -6.69 6.07 5.50
C ILE A 65 -6.48 7.36 6.29
N GLY A 66 -6.34 7.27 7.62
CA GLY A 66 -6.05 8.43 8.48
C GLY A 66 -4.78 9.16 8.04
N PHE A 67 -3.68 8.42 7.85
CA PHE A 67 -2.42 8.97 7.36
C PHE A 67 -2.55 9.62 5.97
N ALA A 68 -3.27 8.98 5.05
CA ALA A 68 -3.42 9.49 3.69
C ALA A 68 -4.25 10.79 3.61
N ARG A 69 -5.15 11.01 4.57
CA ARG A 69 -6.02 12.20 4.65
C ARG A 69 -5.39 13.34 5.45
N ASN A 70 -4.66 13.01 6.52
CA ASN A 70 -3.91 13.96 7.35
C ASN A 70 -2.49 13.44 7.55
N PRO A 71 -1.58 13.71 6.58
CA PRO A 71 -0.17 13.42 6.73
C PRO A 71 0.43 14.47 7.67
N ALA A 72 0.25 14.29 8.97
CA ALA A 72 0.94 15.06 10.00
C ALA A 72 2.45 14.73 9.99
#